data_AF-A0AA37I6K9-F1
#
_entry.id   AF-A0AA37I6K9-F1
#
_cell.length_a   1.000
_cell.length_b   1.000
_cell.length_c   1.000
_cell.angle_alpha   90.00
_cell.angle_beta   90.00
_cell.angle_gamma   90.00
#
_symmetry.space_group_name_H-M   'P 1'
#
loop_
_entity.id
_entity.type
_entity.pdbx_description
1 polymer ?
#
loop_
_entity_poly.entity_id
_entity_poly.type
_entity_poly.pdbx_seq_one_letter_code
_entity_poly.pdbx_strand_id
1 'polypeptide(L)'
;MYKDYTINQFKEYLDSMVDNLFARKTAVLDSPLFEEDDTFSNEYPKDILSEIKELFIEGFFSYMTYGYEYGKTNLIFSGYGSDEEYPVMIRVMVSHGFDNRICYYIDPEDIHAISDANPVAICPYAQTDIMDALLTGVEPHFFRNVCSISENMFNEIKKQLSIDCMSVEESEEIDAILNKVKLNDLTRKFKQYGKRILVEERRQWLKALNNYSVQDMANLAENLIAMTSFERHMTFSQESVGGPIDLAVITKNNGFTWLNRKSWYHHKDVGGRYGKFGI
;
A
#
# COMPACT_ATOMS: atom_id res chain seq x y z
N MET A 1 9.94 -7.35 8.23
CA MET A 1 10.19 -8.73 8.70
C MET A 1 11.29 -8.70 9.73
N TYR A 2 11.09 -9.35 10.86
CA TYR A 2 12.11 -9.48 11.90
C TYR A 2 13.21 -10.46 11.45
N LYS A 3 14.20 -9.96 10.70
CA LYS A 3 15.27 -10.82 10.16
C LYS A 3 16.14 -11.45 11.26
N ASP A 4 16.27 -10.78 12.39
CA ASP A 4 17.18 -11.17 13.48
C ASP A 4 16.44 -11.62 14.75
N TYR A 5 15.16 -12.02 14.63
CA TYR A 5 14.36 -12.45 15.76
C TYR A 5 14.06 -13.95 15.67
N THR A 6 14.45 -14.68 16.71
CA THR A 6 14.39 -16.14 16.74
C THR A 6 13.17 -16.64 17.50
N ILE A 7 12.77 -17.88 17.20
CA ILE A 7 11.67 -18.52 17.92
C ILE A 7 11.95 -18.70 19.43
N ASN A 8 13.23 -18.84 19.83
CA ASN A 8 13.60 -18.95 21.24
C ASN A 8 13.33 -17.63 21.99
N GLN A 9 13.71 -16.50 21.40
CA GLN A 9 13.39 -15.17 21.96
C GLN A 9 11.88 -14.95 22.03
N PHE A 10 11.13 -15.43 21.03
CA PHE A 10 9.67 -15.38 21.05
C PHE A 10 9.06 -16.23 22.15
N LYS A 11 9.58 -17.45 22.36
CA LYS A 11 9.17 -18.34 23.46
C LYS A 11 9.38 -17.65 24.81
N GLU A 12 10.54 -17.03 25.05
CA GLU A 12 10.82 -16.28 26.29
C GLU A 12 9.83 -15.11 26.50
N TYR A 13 9.53 -14.35 25.45
CA TYR A 13 8.55 -13.26 25.50
C TYR A 13 7.13 -13.76 25.82
N LEU A 14 6.73 -14.89 25.25
CA LEU A 14 5.36 -15.40 25.34
C LEU A 14 5.08 -16.30 26.54
N ASP A 15 6.09 -16.88 27.19
CA ASP A 15 5.85 -17.98 28.13
C ASP A 15 4.87 -17.58 29.24
N SER A 16 5.05 -16.40 29.82
CA SER A 16 4.13 -15.85 30.83
C SER A 16 2.75 -15.46 30.27
N MET A 17 2.67 -15.09 28.99
CA MET A 17 1.43 -14.61 28.37
C MET A 17 0.55 -15.78 27.89
N VAL A 18 1.16 -16.83 27.34
CA VAL A 18 0.47 -18.06 26.92
C VAL A 18 -0.05 -18.81 28.14
N ASP A 19 0.75 -18.90 29.21
CA ASP A 19 0.30 -19.53 30.46
C ASP A 19 -0.89 -18.78 31.05
N ASN A 20 -0.88 -17.45 31.04
CA ASN A 20 -2.03 -16.63 31.46
C ASN A 20 -3.26 -16.80 30.56
N LEU A 21 -3.06 -16.88 29.23
CA LEU A 21 -4.14 -17.09 28.26
C LEU A 21 -4.80 -18.46 28.47
N PHE A 22 -3.99 -19.51 28.60
CA PHE A 22 -4.46 -20.88 28.80
C PHE A 22 -5.10 -21.03 30.18
N ALA A 23 -4.54 -20.39 31.21
CA ALA A 23 -5.14 -20.32 32.53
C ALA A 23 -6.55 -19.68 32.48
N ARG A 24 -6.73 -18.54 31.80
CA ARG A 24 -8.04 -17.89 31.63
C ARG A 24 -9.05 -18.78 30.91
N LYS A 25 -8.63 -19.53 29.89
CA LYS A 25 -9.49 -20.51 29.19
C LYS A 25 -9.81 -21.76 30.00
N THR A 26 -9.20 -21.93 31.18
CA THR A 26 -9.46 -23.03 32.12
C THR A 26 -10.07 -22.58 33.45
N ALA A 27 -10.13 -21.27 33.74
CA ALA A 27 -10.45 -20.71 35.06
C ALA A 27 -11.83 -20.03 35.18
N VAL A 28 -12.70 -20.10 34.16
CA VAL A 28 -14.06 -19.52 34.23
C VAL A 28 -15.05 -20.43 34.99
N LEU A 29 -14.57 -21.44 35.71
CA LEU A 29 -15.42 -22.29 36.54
C LEU A 29 -16.02 -21.59 37.78
N ASP A 30 -15.59 -20.36 38.17
CA ASP A 30 -16.00 -19.74 39.44
C ASP A 30 -16.36 -18.23 39.42
N SER A 31 -16.60 -17.59 38.26
CA SER A 31 -17.00 -16.16 38.23
C SER A 31 -18.44 -15.95 37.71
N PRO A 32 -19.37 -15.39 38.53
CA PRO A 32 -20.78 -15.23 38.16
C PRO A 32 -21.10 -13.97 37.34
N LEU A 33 -20.11 -13.32 36.74
CA LEU A 33 -20.29 -12.05 36.04
C LEU A 33 -19.52 -12.07 34.72
N PHE A 34 -20.14 -12.46 33.61
CA PHE A 34 -19.96 -11.84 32.29
C PHE A 34 -21.08 -12.30 31.33
N GLU A 35 -21.55 -11.33 30.53
CA GLU A 35 -22.71 -11.37 29.64
C GLU A 35 -22.47 -12.20 28.36
N GLU A 36 -23.57 -12.72 27.80
CA GLU A 36 -23.73 -13.80 26.81
C GLU A 36 -23.12 -13.62 25.39
N ASP A 37 -22.21 -12.69 25.13
CA ASP A 37 -21.82 -12.35 23.74
C ASP A 37 -20.32 -12.52 23.40
N ASP A 38 -19.59 -13.37 24.13
CA ASP A 38 -18.22 -13.75 23.77
C ASP A 38 -18.21 -15.13 23.10
N THR A 39 -18.26 -15.14 21.77
CA THR A 39 -18.24 -16.34 20.91
C THR A 39 -16.96 -17.18 21.01
N PHE A 40 -15.99 -16.78 21.85
CA PHE A 40 -14.79 -17.53 22.18
C PHE A 40 -14.84 -18.26 23.55
N SER A 41 -16.01 -18.44 24.15
CA SER A 41 -16.19 -19.00 25.50
C SER A 41 -16.00 -20.53 25.65
N ASN A 42 -15.54 -21.24 24.61
CA ASN A 42 -15.31 -22.69 24.73
C ASN A 42 -14.11 -22.99 25.64
N GLU A 43 -14.37 -23.75 26.71
CA GLU A 43 -13.35 -24.32 27.60
C GLU A 43 -12.64 -25.49 26.91
N TYR A 44 -11.33 -25.61 27.14
CA TYR A 44 -10.53 -26.73 26.62
C TYR A 44 -9.87 -27.49 27.77
N PRO A 45 -9.82 -28.84 27.74
CA PRO A 45 -9.09 -29.62 28.71
C PRO A 45 -7.63 -29.19 28.83
N LYS A 46 -7.10 -29.09 30.07
CA LYS A 46 -5.71 -28.69 30.34
C LYS A 46 -4.68 -29.58 29.63
N ASP A 47 -4.97 -30.87 29.51
CA ASP A 47 -4.10 -31.83 28.84
C ASP A 47 -3.96 -31.50 27.35
N ILE A 48 -5.08 -31.17 26.68
CA ILE A 48 -5.09 -30.75 25.27
C ILE A 48 -4.35 -29.44 25.08
N LEU A 49 -4.60 -28.45 25.95
CA LEU A 49 -3.89 -27.16 25.90
C LEU A 49 -2.38 -27.33 26.08
N SER A 50 -1.96 -28.24 26.97
CA SER A 50 -0.54 -28.54 27.20
C SER A 50 0.10 -29.19 25.98
N GLU A 51 -0.59 -30.14 25.32
CA GLU A 51 -0.11 -30.81 24.10
C GLU A 51 0.05 -29.85 22.92
N ILE A 52 -0.85 -28.88 22.77
CA ILE A 52 -0.80 -27.92 21.65
C ILE A 52 0.04 -26.67 21.95
N LYS A 53 0.52 -26.46 23.19
CA LYS A 53 1.21 -25.22 23.60
C LYS A 53 2.37 -24.89 22.67
N GLU A 54 3.22 -25.88 22.37
CA GLU A 54 4.38 -25.68 21.51
C GLU A 54 3.97 -25.35 20.07
N LEU A 55 3.05 -26.14 19.49
CA LEU A 55 2.52 -25.88 18.15
C LEU A 55 1.83 -24.52 18.03
N PHE A 56 1.13 -24.09 19.08
CA PHE A 56 0.51 -22.78 19.14
C PHE A 56 1.56 -21.67 19.10
N ILE A 57 2.63 -21.79 19.89
CA ILE A 57 3.72 -20.79 19.90
C ILE A 57 4.42 -20.75 18.54
N GLU A 58 4.70 -21.90 17.92
CA GLU A 58 5.33 -21.98 16.59
C GLU A 58 4.44 -21.39 15.48
N GLY A 59 3.15 -21.71 15.51
CA GLY A 59 2.16 -21.15 14.59
C GLY A 59 2.00 -19.65 14.77
N PHE A 60 1.96 -19.18 16.02
CA PHE A 60 1.85 -17.76 16.33
C PHE A 60 3.12 -17.00 15.97
N PHE A 61 4.30 -17.60 16.17
CA PHE A 61 5.57 -17.03 15.72
C PHE A 61 5.57 -16.86 14.20
N SER A 62 5.17 -17.90 13.47
CA SER A 62 5.07 -17.87 12.02
C SER A 62 4.08 -16.79 11.59
N TYR A 63 2.90 -16.71 12.21
CA TYR A 63 1.91 -15.67 11.94
C TYR A 63 2.44 -14.25 12.17
N MET A 64 3.09 -14.02 13.31
CA MET A 64 3.61 -12.70 13.71
C MET A 64 4.88 -12.29 12.97
N THR A 65 5.63 -13.23 12.42
CA THR A 65 6.83 -12.95 11.62
C THR A 65 6.54 -12.92 10.12
N TYR A 66 5.47 -13.56 9.68
CA TYR A 66 4.94 -13.44 8.34
C TYR A 66 4.50 -11.99 8.10
N GLY A 67 4.86 -11.44 6.93
CA GLY A 67 4.65 -10.03 6.57
C GLY A 67 3.19 -9.69 6.32
N TYR A 68 2.34 -9.82 7.34
CA TYR A 68 0.90 -9.70 7.27
C TYR A 68 0.49 -8.33 6.73
N GLU A 69 -0.40 -8.30 5.73
CA GLU A 69 -0.82 -7.08 5.02
C GLU A 69 -1.88 -6.24 5.74
N TYR A 70 -2.54 -6.77 6.77
CA TYR A 70 -3.57 -6.04 7.50
C TYR A 70 -2.98 -5.04 8.50
N GLY A 71 -3.53 -3.82 8.52
CA GLY A 71 -3.22 -2.80 9.54
C GLY A 71 -1.89 -2.06 9.36
N LYS A 72 -1.38 -1.96 8.13
CA LYS A 72 -0.10 -1.30 7.84
C LYS A 72 -0.19 0.23 7.82
N THR A 73 0.89 0.88 8.23
CA THR A 73 1.13 2.31 8.04
C THR A 73 2.45 2.54 7.30
N ASN A 74 2.58 3.67 6.62
CA ASN A 74 3.79 4.05 5.92
C ASN A 74 4.47 5.20 6.67
N LEU A 75 5.74 5.02 7.02
CA LEU A 75 6.62 6.10 7.46
C LEU A 75 7.45 6.55 6.26
N ILE A 76 7.42 7.84 5.96
CA ILE A 76 8.17 8.42 4.85
C ILE A 76 9.32 9.25 5.39
N PHE A 77 10.54 8.88 5.02
CA PHE A 77 11.75 9.62 5.33
C PHE A 77 12.19 10.30 4.04
N SER A 78 12.27 11.64 4.04
CA SER A 78 12.66 12.41 2.87
C SER A 78 13.56 13.56 3.28
N GLY A 79 14.64 13.78 2.54
CA GLY A 79 15.59 14.86 2.80
C GLY A 79 16.98 14.57 2.25
N TYR A 80 17.98 15.22 2.82
CA TYR A 80 19.39 15.06 2.47
C TYR A 80 20.10 14.42 3.67
N GLY A 81 20.79 13.31 3.46
CA GLY A 81 21.70 12.79 4.47
C GLY A 81 23.07 13.48 4.42
N SER A 82 23.98 13.07 5.29
CA SER A 82 25.30 13.72 5.42
C SER A 82 26.21 13.50 4.22
N ASP A 83 26.03 12.38 3.53
CA ASP A 83 26.89 11.95 2.43
C ASP A 83 26.21 12.12 1.07
N GLU A 84 24.90 12.35 1.04
CA GLU A 84 24.09 12.48 -0.15
C GLU A 84 24.16 13.89 -0.76
N GLU A 85 24.49 13.96 -2.04
CA GLU A 85 24.49 15.23 -2.77
C GLU A 85 23.06 15.73 -3.06
N TYR A 86 22.18 14.79 -3.42
CA TYR A 86 20.79 14.96 -3.82
C TYR A 86 19.82 14.42 -2.76
N PRO A 87 18.54 14.84 -2.76
CA PRO A 87 17.59 14.32 -1.79
C PRO A 87 17.27 12.84 -2.07
N VAL A 88 17.05 12.09 -0.99
CA VAL A 88 16.59 10.70 -1.03
C VAL A 88 15.29 10.60 -0.26
N MET A 89 14.38 9.80 -0.78
CA MET A 89 13.17 9.42 -0.07
C MET A 89 13.08 7.90 0.09
N ILE A 90 12.72 7.46 1.30
CA ILE A 90 12.57 6.06 1.66
C ILE A 90 11.17 5.89 2.29
N ARG A 91 10.37 4.99 1.71
CA ARG A 91 9.16 4.51 2.37
C ARG A 91 9.47 3.27 3.21
N VAL A 92 9.06 3.34 4.47
CA VAL A 92 9.14 2.24 5.43
C VAL A 92 7.72 1.79 5.76
N MET A 93 7.36 0.58 5.36
CA MET A 93 6.07 -0.01 5.69
C MET A 93 6.15 -0.67 7.06
N VAL A 94 5.31 -0.25 7.98
CA VAL A 94 5.24 -0.74 9.36
C VAL A 94 3.91 -1.47 9.56
N SER A 95 3.93 -2.69 10.11
CA SER A 95 2.71 -3.48 10.34
C SER A 95 2.30 -3.54 11.80
N HIS A 96 3.18 -3.99 12.69
CA HIS A 96 2.89 -4.17 14.11
C HIS A 96 4.19 -4.19 14.93
N GLY A 97 4.08 -4.20 16.25
CA GLY A 97 5.22 -4.36 17.16
C GLY A 97 4.92 -5.33 18.28
N PHE A 98 5.92 -6.08 18.72
CA PHE A 98 5.88 -6.95 19.90
C PHE A 98 7.30 -7.11 20.45
N ASP A 99 7.43 -7.50 21.72
CA ASP A 99 8.74 -7.71 22.37
C ASP A 99 9.71 -6.52 22.17
N ASN A 100 9.20 -5.29 22.33
CA ASN A 100 9.93 -4.04 22.10
C ASN A 100 10.57 -3.90 20.71
N ARG A 101 10.04 -4.60 19.70
CA ARG A 101 10.50 -4.55 18.31
C ARG A 101 9.34 -4.14 17.41
N ILE A 102 9.68 -3.49 16.30
CA ILE A 102 8.73 -3.08 15.26
C ILE A 102 8.96 -3.94 14.03
N CYS A 103 7.89 -4.53 13.49
CA CYS A 103 7.91 -5.21 12.21
C CYS A 103 7.79 -4.18 11.11
N TYR A 104 8.88 -3.97 10.38
CA TYR A 104 8.89 -3.10 9.21
C TYR A 104 9.54 -3.77 8.01
N TYR A 105 9.21 -3.30 6.82
CA TYR A 105 9.80 -3.71 5.55
C TYR A 105 10.04 -2.48 4.69
N ILE A 106 11.18 -2.50 4.00
CA ILE A 106 11.57 -1.49 3.02
C ILE A 106 11.72 -2.24 1.70
N ASP A 107 10.89 -1.89 0.72
CA ASP A 107 11.08 -2.39 -0.63
C ASP A 107 12.23 -1.62 -1.29
N PRO A 108 13.18 -2.27 -1.98
CA PRO A 108 14.14 -1.54 -2.80
C PRO A 108 13.48 -0.62 -3.84
N GLU A 109 12.28 -0.96 -4.34
CA GLU A 109 11.52 -0.10 -5.26
C GLU A 109 10.93 1.15 -4.58
N ASP A 110 10.88 1.16 -3.25
CA ASP A 110 10.39 2.27 -2.41
C ASP A 110 11.50 3.27 -2.01
N ILE A 111 12.71 3.07 -2.52
CA ILE A 111 13.85 3.98 -2.32
C ILE A 111 14.00 4.85 -3.58
N HIS A 112 13.72 6.13 -3.43
CA HIS A 112 13.82 7.11 -4.50
C HIS A 112 15.02 8.04 -4.24
N ALA A 113 16.16 7.69 -4.85
CA ALA A 113 17.35 8.52 -4.86
C ALA A 113 17.36 9.42 -6.09
N ILE A 114 17.29 10.73 -5.88
CA ILE A 114 17.39 11.72 -6.96
C ILE A 114 18.85 11.78 -7.44
N SER A 115 19.03 11.92 -8.76
CA SER A 115 20.34 12.00 -9.41
C SER A 115 20.20 12.68 -10.77
N ASP A 116 21.31 12.99 -11.44
CA ASP A 116 21.27 13.56 -12.80
C ASP A 116 20.52 12.67 -13.81
N ALA A 117 20.59 11.35 -13.62
CA ALA A 117 19.88 10.38 -14.45
C ALA A 117 18.38 10.30 -14.14
N ASN A 118 18.00 10.56 -12.88
CA ASN A 118 16.62 10.55 -12.39
C ASN A 118 16.37 11.80 -11.53
N PRO A 119 16.19 12.97 -12.17
CA PRO A 119 16.25 14.26 -11.48
C PRO A 119 14.96 14.61 -10.73
N VAL A 120 13.85 13.94 -11.05
CA VAL A 120 12.53 14.23 -10.47
C VAL A 120 11.81 12.93 -10.14
N ALA A 121 11.14 12.92 -8.99
CA ALA A 121 10.20 11.87 -8.61
C ALA A 121 8.92 12.51 -8.02
N ILE A 122 7.77 11.95 -8.39
CA ILE A 122 6.49 12.21 -7.71
C ILE A 122 6.06 10.91 -7.06
N CYS A 123 5.94 10.94 -5.74
CA CYS A 123 5.66 9.77 -4.90
C CYS A 123 4.41 10.05 -4.06
N PRO A 124 3.20 9.81 -4.61
CA PRO A 124 1.97 10.00 -3.87
C PRO A 124 1.78 8.88 -2.82
N TYR A 125 1.18 9.23 -1.68
CA TYR A 125 0.84 8.30 -0.60
C TYR A 125 -0.61 8.49 -0.15
N ALA A 126 -1.13 7.55 0.64
CA ALA A 126 -2.54 7.44 1.03
C ALA A 126 -3.45 7.11 -0.17
N GLN A 127 -4.41 7.97 -0.52
CA GLN A 127 -5.27 7.78 -1.69
C GLN A 127 -4.58 8.33 -2.95
N THR A 128 -4.07 7.43 -3.81
CA THR A 128 -3.23 7.80 -4.96
C THR A 128 -3.94 7.74 -6.31
N ASP A 129 -5.10 7.12 -6.39
CA ASP A 129 -5.77 6.80 -7.66
C ASP A 129 -6.04 8.01 -8.56
N ILE A 130 -6.46 9.14 -7.99
CA ILE A 130 -6.69 10.38 -8.74
C ILE A 130 -5.38 10.99 -9.24
N MET A 131 -4.32 10.96 -8.41
CA MET A 131 -3.00 11.43 -8.83
C MET A 131 -2.39 10.51 -9.89
N ASP A 132 -2.54 9.20 -9.73
CA ASP A 132 -2.09 8.20 -10.69
C ASP A 132 -2.82 8.37 -12.02
N ALA A 133 -4.13 8.66 -11.99
CA ALA A 133 -4.91 8.96 -13.19
C ALA A 133 -4.36 10.18 -13.94
N LEU A 134 -3.99 11.26 -13.22
CA LEU A 134 -3.40 12.43 -13.85
C LEU A 134 -2.02 12.14 -14.44
N LEU A 135 -1.16 11.46 -13.68
CA LEU A 135 0.22 11.17 -14.07
C LEU A 135 0.33 10.15 -15.20
N THR A 136 -0.66 9.25 -15.33
CA THR A 136 -0.67 8.19 -16.36
C THR A 136 -1.66 8.43 -17.48
N GLY A 137 -2.52 9.45 -17.36
CA GLY A 137 -3.59 9.79 -18.29
C GLY A 137 -4.82 8.86 -18.23
N VAL A 138 -4.79 7.81 -17.41
CA VAL A 138 -5.85 6.79 -17.34
C VAL A 138 -6.16 6.45 -15.89
N GLU A 139 -7.44 6.50 -15.52
CA GLU A 139 -7.86 6.12 -14.18
C GLU A 139 -7.59 4.61 -13.91
N PRO A 140 -6.96 4.23 -12.78
CA PRO A 140 -6.51 2.85 -12.54
C PRO A 140 -7.63 1.80 -12.59
N HIS A 141 -8.83 2.10 -12.09
CA HIS A 141 -9.97 1.18 -12.13
C HIS A 141 -10.49 1.00 -13.56
N PHE A 142 -10.56 2.06 -14.37
CA PHE A 142 -10.86 1.97 -15.79
C PHE A 142 -9.86 1.05 -16.52
N PHE A 143 -8.56 1.22 -16.28
CA PHE A 143 -7.55 0.36 -16.88
C PHE A 143 -7.71 -1.12 -16.47
N ARG A 144 -8.01 -1.39 -15.19
CA ARG A 144 -8.33 -2.75 -14.70
C ARG A 144 -9.56 -3.32 -15.40
N ASN A 145 -10.60 -2.52 -15.60
CA ASN A 145 -11.82 -2.94 -16.29
C ASN A 145 -11.56 -3.29 -17.75
N VAL A 146 -10.79 -2.46 -18.47
CA VAL A 146 -10.38 -2.76 -19.85
C VAL A 146 -9.62 -4.09 -19.92
N CYS A 147 -8.71 -4.33 -18.97
CA CYS A 147 -8.00 -5.60 -18.89
C CYS A 147 -8.94 -6.78 -18.62
N SER A 148 -9.90 -6.64 -17.69
CA SER A 148 -10.89 -7.67 -17.38
C SER A 148 -11.82 -7.96 -18.57
N ILE A 149 -12.28 -6.92 -19.27
CA ILE A 149 -13.06 -7.06 -20.50
C ILE A 149 -12.28 -7.83 -21.56
N SER A 150 -10.98 -7.52 -21.73
CA SER A 150 -10.14 -8.26 -22.68
C SER A 150 -10.01 -9.74 -22.31
N GLU A 151 -9.87 -10.06 -21.03
CA GLU A 151 -9.83 -11.44 -20.53
C GLU A 151 -11.14 -12.18 -20.80
N ASN A 152 -12.27 -11.54 -20.51
CA ASN A 152 -13.59 -12.11 -20.74
C ASN A 152 -13.85 -12.34 -22.24
N MET A 153 -13.44 -11.41 -23.10
CA MET A 153 -13.55 -11.56 -24.55
C MET A 153 -12.76 -12.77 -25.06
N PHE A 154 -11.52 -12.99 -24.60
CA PHE A 154 -10.75 -14.17 -25.01
C PHE A 154 -11.39 -15.48 -24.55
N ASN A 155 -11.95 -15.50 -23.34
CA ASN A 155 -12.68 -16.65 -22.82
C ASN A 155 -13.97 -16.92 -23.62
N GLU A 156 -14.70 -15.88 -24.01
CA GLU A 156 -15.90 -16.01 -24.82
C GLU A 156 -15.58 -16.51 -26.24
N ILE A 157 -14.50 -16.02 -26.86
CA ILE A 157 -14.02 -16.54 -28.15
C ILE A 157 -13.72 -18.04 -28.05
N LYS A 158 -13.01 -18.47 -27.00
CA LYS A 158 -12.75 -19.90 -26.76
C LYS A 158 -14.04 -20.70 -26.67
N LYS A 159 -15.02 -20.20 -25.90
CA LYS A 159 -16.31 -20.86 -25.72
C LYS A 159 -17.11 -20.97 -27.03
N GLN A 160 -17.17 -19.90 -27.82
CA GLN A 160 -17.89 -19.90 -29.10
C GLN A 160 -17.27 -20.90 -30.09
N LEU A 161 -15.94 -20.92 -30.20
CA LEU A 161 -15.24 -21.89 -31.05
C LEU A 161 -15.53 -23.34 -30.64
N SER A 162 -15.67 -23.62 -29.33
CA SER A 162 -16.06 -24.95 -28.84
C SER A 162 -17.53 -25.32 -29.14
N ILE A 163 -18.44 -24.33 -29.22
CA ILE A 163 -19.87 -24.55 -29.50
C ILE A 163 -20.11 -24.80 -30.98
N ASP A 164 -19.37 -24.11 -31.86
CA ASP A 164 -19.50 -24.25 -33.32
C ASP A 164 -18.85 -25.53 -33.88
N CYS A 165 -18.22 -26.34 -33.03
CA CYS A 165 -17.67 -27.64 -33.41
C CYS A 165 -18.81 -28.61 -33.80
N MET A 166 -18.74 -29.19 -35.01
CA MET A 166 -19.73 -30.15 -35.48
C MET A 166 -19.36 -31.60 -35.14
N SER A 167 -18.12 -31.84 -34.70
CA SER A 167 -17.58 -33.15 -34.30
C SER A 167 -16.59 -33.07 -33.13
N VAL A 168 -16.33 -34.20 -32.48
CA VAL A 168 -15.34 -34.31 -31.38
C VAL A 168 -13.92 -34.06 -31.89
N GLU A 169 -13.60 -34.51 -33.10
CA GLU A 169 -12.27 -34.35 -33.72
C GLU A 169 -11.96 -32.87 -34.04
N GLU A 170 -12.94 -32.11 -34.54
CA GLU A 170 -12.80 -30.66 -34.73
C GLU A 170 -12.59 -29.91 -33.40
N SER A 171 -13.26 -30.35 -32.34
CA SER A 171 -13.12 -29.76 -31.00
C SER A 171 -11.72 -29.98 -30.42
N GLU A 172 -11.17 -31.19 -30.54
CA GLU A 172 -9.81 -31.51 -30.11
C GLU A 172 -8.75 -30.73 -30.90
N GLU A 173 -8.96 -30.53 -32.20
CA GLU A 173 -8.05 -29.79 -33.06
C GLU A 173 -8.05 -28.29 -32.73
N ILE A 174 -9.23 -27.71 -32.47
CA ILE A 174 -9.38 -26.32 -31.99
C ILE A 174 -8.73 -26.14 -30.63
N ASP A 175 -8.94 -27.04 -29.67
CA ASP A 175 -8.29 -26.97 -28.36
C ASP A 175 -6.76 -27.08 -28.47
N ALA A 176 -6.25 -27.93 -29.37
CA ALA A 176 -4.82 -28.01 -29.65
C ALA A 176 -4.26 -26.68 -30.22
N ILE A 177 -5.01 -26.00 -31.10
CA ILE A 177 -4.63 -24.69 -31.64
C ILE A 177 -4.67 -23.62 -30.54
N LEU A 178 -5.74 -23.55 -29.74
CA LEU A 178 -5.87 -22.57 -28.65
C LEU A 178 -4.81 -22.76 -27.57
N ASN A 179 -4.45 -24.00 -27.26
CA ASN A 179 -3.35 -24.32 -26.34
C ASN A 179 -1.98 -23.92 -26.92
N LYS A 180 -1.78 -24.01 -28.25
CA LYS A 180 -0.57 -23.49 -28.92
C LYS A 180 -0.50 -21.96 -28.90
N VAL A 181 -1.63 -21.28 -29.09
CA VAL A 181 -1.74 -19.81 -29.07
C VAL A 181 -1.51 -19.26 -27.66
N LYS A 182 -1.74 -20.07 -26.61
CA LYS A 182 -1.60 -19.71 -25.20
C LYS A 182 -2.33 -18.40 -24.89
N LEU A 183 -3.67 -18.42 -24.90
CA LEU A 183 -4.50 -17.22 -24.68
C LEU A 183 -4.12 -16.44 -23.41
N ASN A 184 -3.72 -17.13 -22.33
CA ASN A 184 -3.20 -16.50 -21.11
C ASN A 184 -1.95 -15.64 -21.36
N ASP A 185 -1.09 -16.03 -22.31
CA ASP A 185 0.07 -15.23 -22.72
C ASP A 185 -0.35 -13.99 -23.51
N LEU A 186 -1.40 -14.07 -24.33
CA LEU A 186 -1.95 -12.90 -25.04
C LEU A 186 -2.53 -11.89 -24.05
N THR A 187 -3.35 -12.36 -23.12
CA THR A 187 -3.86 -11.55 -22.00
C THR A 187 -2.74 -10.87 -21.22
N ARG A 188 -1.70 -11.64 -20.86
CA ARG A 188 -0.54 -11.11 -20.14
C ARG A 188 0.21 -10.07 -20.96
N LYS A 189 0.39 -10.29 -22.27
CA LYS A 189 1.01 -9.32 -23.18
C LYS A 189 0.17 -8.06 -23.31
N PHE A 190 -1.15 -8.17 -23.45
CA PHE A 190 -2.07 -7.02 -23.49
C PHE A 190 -1.92 -6.16 -22.24
N LYS A 191 -1.99 -6.77 -21.05
CA LYS A 191 -1.74 -6.09 -19.76
C LYS A 191 -0.37 -5.42 -19.73
N GLN A 192 0.68 -6.09 -20.22
CA GLN A 192 2.03 -5.53 -20.28
C GLN A 192 2.15 -4.33 -21.23
N TYR A 193 1.55 -4.40 -22.42
CA TYR A 193 1.55 -3.27 -23.36
C TYR A 193 0.82 -2.06 -22.80
N GLY A 194 -0.36 -2.28 -22.21
CA GLY A 194 -1.08 -1.22 -21.51
C GLY A 194 -0.24 -0.58 -20.40
N LYS A 195 0.39 -1.38 -19.55
CA LYS A 195 1.29 -0.87 -18.50
C LYS A 195 2.48 -0.06 -19.05
N ARG A 196 3.07 -0.47 -20.18
CA ARG A 196 4.16 0.28 -20.82
C ARG A 196 3.72 1.68 -21.25
N ILE A 197 2.54 1.80 -21.83
CA ILE A 197 1.96 3.10 -22.21
C ILE A 197 1.83 3.99 -20.96
N LEU A 198 1.26 3.48 -19.87
CA LEU A 198 1.11 4.26 -18.63
C LEU A 198 2.47 4.71 -18.05
N VAL A 199 3.49 3.86 -18.11
CA VAL A 199 4.86 4.21 -17.68
C VAL A 199 5.48 5.28 -18.57
N GLU A 200 5.25 5.21 -19.88
CA GLU A 200 5.73 6.20 -20.85
C GLU A 200 5.07 7.57 -20.64
N GLU A 201 3.75 7.61 -20.42
CA GLU A 201 3.02 8.84 -20.07
C GLU A 201 3.56 9.46 -18.77
N ARG A 202 3.74 8.64 -17.72
CA ARG A 202 4.35 9.12 -16.46
C ARG A 202 5.75 9.68 -16.68
N ARG A 203 6.54 9.06 -17.55
CA ARG A 203 7.90 9.52 -17.87
C ARG A 203 7.87 10.87 -18.60
N GLN A 204 6.88 11.13 -19.47
CA GLN A 204 6.72 12.42 -20.13
C GLN A 204 6.44 13.53 -19.11
N TRP A 205 5.54 13.27 -18.14
CA TRP A 205 5.32 14.16 -17.00
C TRP A 205 6.61 14.47 -16.25
N LEU A 206 7.37 13.46 -15.83
CA LEU A 206 8.60 13.66 -15.08
C LEU A 206 9.65 14.46 -15.87
N LYS A 207 9.75 14.25 -17.19
CA LYS A 207 10.64 15.04 -18.06
C LYS A 207 10.25 16.51 -18.09
N ALA A 208 8.96 16.83 -18.15
CA ALA A 208 8.48 18.22 -18.16
C ALA A 208 8.83 18.96 -16.85
N LEU A 209 8.96 18.22 -15.74
CA LEU A 209 9.24 18.78 -14.42
C LEU A 209 10.73 19.00 -14.14
N ASN A 210 11.63 18.56 -15.01
CA ASN A 210 13.08 18.62 -14.76
C ASN A 210 13.60 20.04 -14.50
N ASN A 211 12.94 21.06 -15.06
CA ASN A 211 13.33 22.46 -14.92
C ASN A 211 12.43 23.23 -13.94
N TYR A 212 11.57 22.55 -13.18
CA TYR A 212 10.70 23.22 -12.22
C TYR A 212 11.51 23.84 -11.09
N SER A 213 11.15 25.05 -10.70
CA SER A 213 11.66 25.63 -9.47
C SER A 213 11.09 24.88 -8.25
N VAL A 214 11.73 25.08 -7.10
CA VAL A 214 11.21 24.58 -5.82
C VAL A 214 9.77 25.06 -5.56
N GLN A 215 9.46 26.31 -5.93
CA GLN A 215 8.10 26.86 -5.80
C GLN A 215 7.12 26.18 -6.74
N ASP A 216 7.51 25.92 -7.99
CA ASP A 216 6.62 25.26 -8.96
C ASP A 216 6.33 23.81 -8.55
N MET A 217 7.33 23.09 -8.03
CA MET A 217 7.14 21.74 -7.47
C MET A 217 6.20 21.76 -6.26
N ALA A 218 6.35 22.75 -5.39
CA ALA A 218 5.48 22.91 -4.23
C ALA A 218 4.02 23.21 -4.63
N ASN A 219 3.82 24.13 -5.58
CA ASN A 219 2.51 24.45 -6.13
C ASN A 219 1.88 23.23 -6.82
N LEU A 220 2.65 22.45 -7.56
CA LEU A 220 2.18 21.21 -8.18
C LEU A 220 1.70 20.21 -7.11
N ALA A 221 2.46 20.01 -6.05
CA ALA A 221 2.09 19.11 -4.96
C ALA A 221 0.78 19.54 -4.28
N GLU A 222 0.62 20.84 -3.98
CA GLU A 222 -0.62 21.37 -3.42
C GLU A 222 -1.82 21.17 -4.36
N ASN A 223 -1.64 21.43 -5.66
CA ASN A 223 -2.70 21.25 -6.66
C ASN A 223 -3.11 19.78 -6.83
N LEU A 224 -2.17 18.83 -6.78
CA LEU A 224 -2.48 17.41 -6.84
C LEU A 224 -3.36 16.97 -5.67
N ILE A 225 -3.02 17.41 -4.45
CA ILE A 225 -3.81 17.10 -3.24
C ILE A 225 -5.18 17.79 -3.31
N ALA A 226 -5.23 19.05 -3.74
CA ALA A 226 -6.48 19.80 -3.87
C ALA A 226 -7.43 19.14 -4.88
N MET A 227 -6.91 18.71 -6.03
CA MET A 227 -7.69 18.01 -7.05
C MET A 227 -8.22 16.67 -6.54
N THR A 228 -7.40 15.95 -5.75
CA THR A 228 -7.81 14.70 -5.10
C THR A 228 -8.99 14.94 -4.15
N SER A 229 -8.88 15.95 -3.28
CA SER A 229 -9.98 16.31 -2.36
C SER A 229 -11.24 16.76 -3.11
N PHE A 230 -11.10 17.55 -4.17
CA PHE A 230 -12.22 18.02 -4.98
C PHE A 230 -12.97 16.89 -5.67
N GLU A 231 -12.26 15.94 -6.29
CA GLU A 231 -12.88 14.79 -6.95
C GLU A 231 -13.70 13.97 -5.94
N ARG A 232 -13.13 13.68 -4.77
CA ARG A 232 -13.80 12.90 -3.72
C ARG A 232 -15.08 13.56 -3.24
N HIS A 233 -15.02 14.88 -3.07
CA HIS A 233 -16.18 15.68 -2.71
C HIS A 233 -17.30 15.56 -3.76
N MET A 234 -16.94 15.62 -5.05
CA MET A 234 -17.90 15.55 -6.16
C MET A 234 -18.49 14.15 -6.35
N THR A 235 -17.71 13.09 -6.12
CA THR A 235 -18.17 11.70 -6.29
C THR A 235 -18.81 11.09 -5.05
N PHE A 236 -18.93 11.86 -3.95
CA PHE A 236 -19.39 11.36 -2.65
C PHE A 236 -18.62 10.13 -2.16
N SER A 237 -17.36 10.02 -2.60
CA SER A 237 -16.45 8.97 -2.17
C SER A 237 -15.89 9.30 -0.78
N GLN A 238 -15.45 8.29 -0.03
CA GLN A 238 -14.87 8.53 1.30
C GLN A 238 -13.61 9.40 1.20
N GLU A 239 -13.72 10.64 1.69
CA GLU A 239 -12.60 11.56 1.85
C GLU A 239 -11.69 11.05 2.99
N SER A 240 -10.52 10.50 2.65
CA SER A 240 -9.46 10.27 3.65
C SER A 240 -8.51 11.48 3.76
N VAL A 241 -8.56 12.37 2.77
CA VAL A 241 -7.79 13.61 2.66
C VAL A 241 -8.74 14.76 2.34
N GLY A 242 -8.71 15.82 3.16
CA GLY A 242 -9.62 16.96 3.01
C GLY A 242 -9.23 18.16 3.89
N GLY A 243 -9.87 19.30 3.63
CA GLY A 243 -9.59 20.55 4.32
C GLY A 243 -8.32 21.27 3.84
N PRO A 244 -7.80 22.25 4.62
CA PRO A 244 -6.61 23.00 4.22
C PRO A 244 -5.37 22.09 4.07
N ILE A 245 -4.49 22.43 3.15
CA ILE A 245 -3.28 21.66 2.84
C ILE A 245 -2.09 22.31 3.55
N ASP A 246 -1.34 21.52 4.31
CA ASP A 246 -0.05 21.91 4.87
C ASP A 246 1.05 21.50 3.89
N LEU A 247 1.96 22.42 3.59
CA LEU A 247 3.00 22.26 2.59
C LEU A 247 4.34 22.68 3.17
N ALA A 248 5.32 21.80 3.06
CA ALA A 248 6.71 22.06 3.44
C ALA A 248 7.66 21.64 2.33
N VAL A 249 8.84 22.25 2.35
CA VAL A 249 9.94 21.92 1.45
C VAL A 249 11.20 21.67 2.28
N ILE A 250 12.02 20.73 1.82
CA ILE A 250 13.35 20.49 2.35
C ILE A 250 14.33 20.78 1.23
N THR A 251 15.26 21.72 1.44
CA THR A 251 16.37 21.99 0.51
C THR A 251 17.70 21.78 1.22
N LYS A 252 18.77 21.50 0.48
CA LYS A 252 20.11 21.31 1.05
C LYS A 252 20.60 22.53 1.84
N ASN A 253 20.34 23.73 1.33
CA ASN A 253 20.86 24.97 1.91
C ASN A 253 20.01 25.48 3.08
N ASN A 254 18.69 25.33 3.02
CA ASN A 254 17.79 25.92 4.01
C ASN A 254 17.15 24.90 4.96
N GLY A 255 17.42 23.60 4.76
CA GLY A 255 16.77 22.53 5.49
C GLY A 255 15.25 22.54 5.31
N PHE A 256 14.54 22.16 6.37
CA PHE A 256 13.08 22.09 6.39
C PHE A 256 12.44 23.48 6.55
N THR A 257 11.48 23.82 5.69
CA THR A 257 10.74 25.09 5.70
C THR A 257 9.25 24.84 5.41
N TRP A 258 8.36 25.38 6.23
CA TRP A 258 6.93 25.43 5.92
C TRP A 258 6.66 26.52 4.87
N LEU A 259 6.01 26.15 3.77
CA LEU A 259 5.50 27.10 2.77
C LEU A 259 4.07 27.53 3.08
N ASN A 260 3.23 26.59 3.49
CA ASN A 260 1.86 26.82 3.94
C ASN A 260 1.59 25.91 5.15
N ARG A 261 1.01 26.45 6.22
CA ARG A 261 0.65 25.65 7.39
C ARG A 261 -0.61 26.20 8.07
N LYS A 262 -1.49 25.31 8.49
CA LYS A 262 -2.59 25.57 9.42
C LYS A 262 -2.04 26.22 10.68
N SER A 263 -2.60 27.38 11.03
CA SER A 263 -2.39 27.99 12.33
C SER A 263 -3.48 27.55 13.29
N TRP A 264 -3.14 26.77 14.32
CA TRP A 264 -4.11 26.44 15.38
C TRP A 264 -4.21 27.53 16.45
N TYR A 265 -3.35 28.55 16.43
CA TYR A 265 -3.19 29.51 17.54
C TYR A 265 -3.45 31.00 17.19
N HIS A 266 -3.88 31.35 15.97
CA HIS A 266 -4.17 32.75 15.64
C HIS A 266 -5.66 33.07 15.47
N HIS A 267 -6.10 34.00 16.31
CA HIS A 267 -7.40 34.66 16.29
C HIS A 267 -7.69 35.35 14.94
N LYS A 268 -8.84 34.98 14.36
CA LYS A 268 -9.79 35.71 13.48
C LYS A 268 -9.34 36.61 12.31
N ASP A 269 -8.10 37.06 12.16
CA ASP A 269 -7.79 38.14 11.20
C ASP A 269 -6.86 37.77 10.02
N VAL A 270 -6.50 36.48 9.85
CA VAL A 270 -5.67 36.00 8.72
C VAL A 270 -6.26 34.80 7.96
N GLY A 271 -7.54 34.48 8.15
CA GLY A 271 -8.19 33.37 7.43
C GLY A 271 -7.57 31.99 7.69
N GLY A 272 -6.85 31.81 8.80
CA GLY A 272 -6.30 30.52 9.26
C GLY A 272 -5.07 29.99 8.51
N ARG A 273 -4.47 30.76 7.59
CA ARG A 273 -3.27 30.35 6.83
C ARG A 273 -2.05 31.15 7.26
N TYR A 274 -0.97 30.48 7.64
CA TYR A 274 0.36 31.09 7.63
C TYR A 274 0.98 30.92 6.25
N GLY A 275 1.48 32.02 5.67
CA GLY A 275 2.41 32.00 4.55
C GLY A 275 1.77 31.79 3.19
N LYS A 276 1.50 32.89 2.48
CA LYS A 276 1.90 32.96 1.07
C LYS A 276 3.16 33.79 1.04
N PHE A 277 4.31 33.18 1.31
CA PHE A 277 5.56 33.86 1.01
C PHE A 277 5.72 33.87 -0.51
N GLY A 278 5.65 35.06 -1.10
CA GLY A 278 6.38 35.33 -2.32
C GLY A 278 7.87 35.20 -1.99
N ILE A 279 8.50 34.20 -2.58
CA ILE A 279 9.89 34.32 -3.00
C ILE A 279 9.82 34.88 -4.42
#